data_AF-A0A9X9BRJ9-F1
#
_entry.id   AF-A0A9X9BRJ9-F1
#
_cell.length_a   1.000
_cell.length_b   1.000
_cell.length_c   1.000
_cell.angle_alpha   90.00
_cell.angle_beta   90.00
_cell.angle_gamma   90.00
#
_symmetry.space_group_name_H-M   'P 1'
#
loop_
_entity.id
_entity.type
_entity.pdbx_description
1 polymer ?
#
loop_
_entity_poly.entity_id
_entity_poly.type
_entity_poly.pdbx_seq_one_letter_code
_entity_poly.pdbx_strand_id
1 'polypeptide(L)'
;MNTRICALLLLLVSTGASAEGMEERLRTQLRSTTQQLQALQSEQAQASAARLAAENQAKQAQAHIKQLTAELEKARGMAEQLAGQQQSLHSQAQAQVAASNEQIGKFKKAYDELLVLAKGKEVERARLQAALSERDTQVQQCSVKNQQMYGVAQQLLAAYEKIDVAEVMSIRQPFASSARVKFEELAQGFGDDLYKSRFDAPQAAANH
;
A
#
# COMPACT_ATOMS: atom_id res chain seq x y z
N MET A 1 61.52 -92.47 -29.48
CA MET A 1 61.48 -93.73 -28.69
C MET A 1 60.63 -94.73 -29.48
N ASN A 2 61.27 -95.61 -30.25
CA ASN A 2 61.72 -96.96 -29.85
C ASN A 2 60.52 -97.88 -29.56
N THR A 3 60.01 -98.67 -30.53
CA THR A 3 60.51 -99.91 -31.18
C THR A 3 60.01 -101.22 -30.51
N ARG A 4 59.56 -102.14 -31.40
CA ARG A 4 59.44 -103.62 -31.31
C ARG A 4 58.05 -104.18 -30.95
N ILE A 5 57.30 -104.89 -31.82
CA ILE A 5 57.52 -106.05 -32.73
C ILE A 5 57.19 -107.41 -32.07
N CYS A 6 56.45 -108.23 -32.84
CA CYS A 6 56.18 -109.70 -32.76
C CYS A 6 55.04 -110.17 -31.84
N ALA A 7 54.18 -111.14 -32.20
CA ALA A 7 53.99 -111.95 -33.42
C ALA A 7 52.72 -112.84 -33.26
N LEU A 8 52.37 -113.58 -34.33
CA LEU A 8 51.38 -114.66 -34.50
C LEU A 8 49.92 -114.19 -34.75
N LEU A 9 49.35 -114.22 -35.97
CA LEU A 9 49.36 -115.21 -37.07
C LEU A 9 48.66 -116.52 -36.65
N LEU A 10 47.38 -116.69 -36.99
CA LEU A 10 46.85 -117.78 -37.85
C LEU A 10 45.31 -117.86 -37.87
N LEU A 11 44.79 -117.79 -39.10
CA LEU A 11 43.79 -118.66 -39.73
C LEU A 11 42.32 -118.75 -39.21
N LEU A 12 41.45 -118.37 -40.16
CA LEU A 12 40.19 -118.99 -40.60
C LEU A 12 38.86 -118.68 -39.90
N VAL A 13 37.99 -118.08 -40.74
CA VAL A 13 36.59 -118.47 -41.01
C VAL A 13 35.61 -118.35 -39.83
N SER A 14 34.84 -117.28 -39.88
CA SER A 14 33.36 -117.38 -39.85
C SER A 14 32.77 -116.06 -40.33
N THR A 15 32.48 -116.02 -41.63
CA THR A 15 31.52 -115.09 -42.23
C THR A 15 30.14 -115.32 -41.64
N GLY A 16 29.53 -114.26 -41.11
CA GLY A 16 28.08 -114.18 -40.86
C GLY A 16 27.71 -113.91 -39.40
N ALA A 17 27.68 -112.63 -39.00
CA ALA A 17 26.78 -112.07 -37.95
C ALA A 17 27.08 -110.58 -37.59
N SER A 18 27.58 -109.75 -38.51
CA SER A 18 27.89 -108.32 -38.23
C SER A 18 26.95 -107.32 -38.94
N ALA A 19 25.80 -107.77 -39.44
CA ALA A 19 24.85 -106.92 -40.16
C ALA A 19 23.69 -106.42 -39.27
N GLU A 20 23.14 -107.26 -38.38
CA GLU A 20 21.97 -106.91 -37.56
C GLU A 20 22.26 -105.82 -36.49
N GLY A 21 23.46 -105.80 -35.90
CA GLY A 21 23.82 -104.80 -34.89
C GLY A 21 24.16 -103.40 -35.44
N MET A 22 24.55 -103.30 -36.71
CA MET A 22 24.83 -102.02 -37.38
C MET A 22 23.54 -101.36 -37.88
N GLU A 23 22.59 -102.15 -38.40
CA GLU A 23 21.29 -101.66 -38.84
C GLU A 23 20.45 -101.13 -37.68
N GLU A 24 20.44 -101.82 -36.54
CA GLU A 24 19.69 -101.38 -35.35
C GLU A 24 20.29 -100.10 -34.74
N ARG A 25 21.62 -99.96 -34.75
CA ARG A 25 22.31 -98.70 -34.37
C ARG A 25 21.98 -97.56 -35.33
N LEU A 26 21.98 -97.80 -36.64
CA LEU A 26 21.60 -96.80 -37.65
C LEU A 26 20.14 -96.37 -37.47
N ARG A 27 19.20 -97.28 -37.21
CA ARG A 27 17.80 -96.94 -36.91
C ARG A 27 17.67 -96.11 -35.63
N THR A 28 18.39 -96.49 -34.58
CA THR A 28 18.38 -95.75 -33.30
C THR A 28 18.97 -94.35 -33.46
N GLN A 29 20.06 -94.24 -34.22
CA GLN A 29 20.70 -92.97 -34.54
C GLN A 29 19.81 -92.10 -35.41
N LEU A 30 19.09 -92.67 -36.38
CA LEU A 30 18.14 -91.95 -37.22
C LEU A 30 16.90 -91.47 -36.45
N ARG A 31 16.39 -92.27 -35.50
CA ARG A 31 15.32 -91.85 -34.58
C ARG A 31 15.79 -90.72 -33.65
N SER A 32 17.00 -90.83 -33.13
CA SER A 32 17.64 -89.79 -32.29
C SER A 32 17.82 -88.48 -33.06
N THR A 33 18.34 -88.53 -34.29
CA THR A 33 18.49 -87.32 -35.12
C THR A 33 17.14 -86.73 -35.54
N THR A 34 16.12 -87.57 -35.78
CA THR A 34 14.75 -87.10 -36.07
C THR A 34 14.13 -86.41 -34.85
N GLN A 35 14.32 -86.96 -33.64
CA GLN A 35 13.88 -86.32 -32.40
C GLN A 35 14.63 -85.01 -32.13
N GLN A 36 15.94 -84.96 -32.39
CA GLN A 36 16.73 -83.72 -32.29
C GLN A 36 16.27 -82.66 -33.29
N LEU A 37 15.98 -83.04 -34.54
CA LEU A 37 15.43 -82.12 -35.54
C LEU A 37 14.07 -81.57 -35.13
N GLN A 38 13.19 -82.42 -34.61
CA GLN A 38 11.87 -82.00 -34.14
C GLN A 38 11.97 -81.09 -32.91
N ALA A 39 12.90 -81.36 -31.99
CA ALA A 39 13.19 -80.51 -30.84
C ALA A 39 13.75 -79.14 -31.28
N LEU A 40 14.74 -79.12 -32.18
CA LEU A 40 15.31 -77.89 -32.73
C LEU A 40 14.28 -77.07 -33.51
N GLN A 41 13.38 -77.72 -34.26
CA GLN A 41 12.32 -77.03 -34.99
C GLN A 41 11.30 -76.40 -34.04
N SER A 42 10.94 -77.10 -32.96
CA SER A 42 10.10 -76.55 -31.89
C SER A 42 10.77 -75.38 -31.18
N GLU A 43 12.06 -75.50 -30.87
CA GLU A 43 12.85 -74.45 -30.22
C GLU A 43 13.00 -73.21 -31.12
N GLN A 44 13.22 -73.40 -32.42
CA GLN A 44 13.23 -72.32 -33.41
C GLN A 44 11.87 -71.60 -33.49
N ALA A 45 10.77 -72.36 -33.51
CA ALA A 45 9.42 -71.80 -33.51
C ALA A 45 9.18 -70.99 -32.22
N GLN A 46 9.57 -71.52 -31.06
CA GLN A 46 9.40 -70.86 -29.77
C GLN A 46 10.28 -69.60 -29.64
N ALA A 47 11.53 -69.65 -30.13
CA ALA A 47 12.42 -68.49 -30.19
C ALA A 47 11.89 -67.40 -31.13
N SER A 48 11.32 -67.77 -32.27
CA SER A 48 10.71 -66.82 -33.21
C SER A 48 9.47 -66.13 -32.61
N ALA A 49 8.63 -66.89 -31.89
CA ALA A 49 7.47 -66.37 -31.18
C ALA A 49 7.87 -65.43 -30.04
N ALA A 50 8.90 -65.81 -29.25
CA ALA A 50 9.44 -64.98 -28.19
C ALA A 50 10.04 -63.67 -28.72
N ARG A 51 10.75 -63.73 -29.86
CA ARG A 51 11.30 -62.55 -30.52
C ARG A 51 10.20 -61.61 -31.01
N LEU A 52 9.15 -62.13 -31.63
CA LEU A 52 8.01 -61.33 -32.08
C LEU A 52 7.27 -60.68 -30.90
N ALA A 53 7.10 -61.41 -29.79
CA ALA A 53 6.53 -60.87 -28.56
C ALA A 53 7.39 -59.74 -27.97
N ALA A 54 8.71 -59.93 -27.92
CA ALA A 54 9.65 -58.91 -27.45
C ALA A 54 9.67 -57.67 -28.36
N GLU A 55 9.65 -57.85 -29.67
CA GLU A 55 9.56 -56.74 -30.65
C GLU A 55 8.25 -55.97 -30.51
N ASN A 56 7.13 -56.66 -30.27
CA ASN A 56 5.84 -56.01 -30.03
C ASN A 56 5.83 -55.24 -28.70
N GLN A 57 6.39 -55.80 -27.63
CA GLN A 57 6.54 -55.10 -26.35
C GLN A 57 7.46 -53.87 -26.47
N ALA A 58 8.57 -53.98 -27.18
CA ALA A 58 9.47 -52.85 -27.44
C ALA A 58 8.77 -51.72 -28.20
N LYS A 59 7.97 -52.05 -29.23
CA LYS A 59 7.16 -51.07 -29.96
C LYS A 59 6.12 -50.39 -29.07
N GLN A 60 5.42 -51.15 -28.22
CA GLN A 60 4.45 -50.60 -27.27
C GLN A 60 5.13 -49.68 -26.24
N ALA A 61 6.25 -50.11 -25.65
CA ALA A 61 7.02 -49.29 -24.72
C ALA A 61 7.51 -48.00 -25.38
N GLN A 62 7.99 -48.07 -26.63
CA GLN A 62 8.43 -46.89 -27.37
C GLN A 62 7.27 -45.94 -27.70
N ALA A 63 6.07 -46.46 -27.96
CA ALA A 63 4.87 -45.64 -28.13
C ALA A 63 4.48 -44.93 -26.83
N HIS A 64 4.51 -45.64 -25.69
CA HIS A 64 4.24 -45.06 -24.38
C HIS A 64 5.26 -43.99 -23.99
N ILE A 65 6.55 -44.22 -24.23
CA ILE A 65 7.59 -43.20 -23.97
C ILE A 65 7.32 -41.93 -24.77
N LYS A 66 6.96 -42.05 -26.05
CA LYS A 66 6.62 -40.90 -26.90
C LYS A 66 5.40 -40.15 -26.37
N GLN A 67 4.35 -40.87 -25.97
CA GLN A 67 3.15 -40.25 -25.38
C GLN A 67 3.46 -39.53 -24.07
N LEU A 68 4.13 -40.19 -23.13
CA LEU A 68 4.50 -39.61 -21.84
C LEU A 68 5.42 -38.40 -22.00
N THR A 69 6.33 -38.43 -22.97
CA THR A 69 7.23 -37.30 -23.26
C THR A 69 6.42 -36.12 -23.81
N ALA A 70 5.46 -36.35 -24.72
CA ALA A 70 4.58 -35.31 -25.23
C ALA A 70 3.70 -34.70 -24.13
N GLU A 71 3.19 -35.52 -23.20
CA GLU A 71 2.43 -35.05 -22.04
C GLU A 71 3.29 -34.23 -21.08
N LEU A 72 4.54 -34.65 -20.84
CA LEU A 72 5.48 -33.91 -19.98
C LEU A 72 5.81 -32.53 -20.55
N GLU A 73 6.09 -32.43 -21.85
CA GLU A 73 6.36 -31.16 -22.51
C GLU A 73 5.13 -30.24 -22.49
N LYS A 74 3.93 -30.79 -22.69
CA LYS A 74 2.68 -30.04 -22.55
C LYS A 74 2.47 -29.54 -21.12
N ALA A 75 2.70 -30.38 -20.12
CA ALA A 75 2.57 -30.01 -18.72
C ALA A 75 3.59 -28.95 -18.30
N ARG A 76 4.84 -29.05 -18.78
CA ARG A 76 5.89 -28.04 -18.58
C ARG A 76 5.49 -26.69 -19.18
N GLY A 77 5.02 -26.67 -20.43
CA GLY A 77 4.55 -25.43 -21.07
C GLY A 77 3.38 -24.78 -20.31
N MET A 78 2.43 -25.58 -19.83
CA MET A 78 1.33 -25.06 -18.99
C MET A 78 1.83 -24.52 -17.64
N ALA A 79 2.78 -25.20 -17.00
CA ALA A 79 3.36 -24.75 -15.74
C ALA A 79 4.12 -23.43 -15.88
N GLU A 80 4.91 -23.28 -16.95
CA GLU A 80 5.63 -22.03 -17.27
C GLU A 80 4.65 -20.88 -17.55
N GLN A 81 3.59 -21.14 -18.34
CA GLN A 81 2.56 -20.14 -18.61
C GLN A 81 1.84 -19.70 -17.33
N LEU A 82 1.50 -20.65 -16.46
CA LEU A 82 0.83 -20.35 -15.18
C LEU A 82 1.76 -19.57 -14.24
N ALA A 83 3.04 -19.95 -14.16
CA ALA A 83 4.04 -19.21 -13.39
C ALA A 83 4.21 -17.78 -13.90
N GLY A 84 4.25 -17.59 -15.22
CA GLY A 84 4.28 -16.28 -15.86
C GLY A 84 3.05 -15.43 -15.54
N GLN A 85 1.84 -16.02 -15.63
CA GLN A 85 0.61 -15.33 -15.25
C GLN A 85 0.62 -14.95 -13.77
N GLN A 86 0.97 -15.87 -12.88
CA GLN A 86 1.04 -15.61 -11.44
C GLN A 86 2.00 -14.47 -11.11
N GLN A 87 3.18 -14.45 -11.73
CA GLN A 87 4.15 -13.37 -11.54
C GLN A 87 3.62 -12.03 -12.06
N SER A 88 2.93 -12.03 -13.20
CA SER A 88 2.32 -10.82 -13.77
C SER A 88 1.16 -10.28 -12.91
N LEU A 89 0.35 -11.16 -12.34
CA LEU A 89 -0.74 -10.79 -11.43
C LEU A 89 -0.17 -10.24 -10.13
N HIS A 90 0.89 -10.87 -9.60
CA HIS A 90 1.52 -10.40 -8.38
C HIS A 90 2.14 -9.01 -8.57
N SER A 91 2.83 -8.76 -9.68
CA SER A 91 3.40 -7.44 -9.97
C SER A 91 2.33 -6.38 -10.19
N GLN A 92 1.24 -6.70 -10.90
CA GLN A 92 0.10 -5.79 -11.07
C GLN A 92 -0.58 -5.46 -9.74
N ALA A 93 -0.82 -6.48 -8.89
CA ALA A 93 -1.40 -6.27 -7.57
C ALA A 93 -0.51 -5.39 -6.69
N GLN A 94 0.80 -5.62 -6.68
CA GLN A 94 1.76 -4.78 -5.95
C GLN A 94 1.76 -3.34 -6.48
N ALA A 95 1.77 -3.14 -7.81
CA ALA A 95 1.72 -1.82 -8.42
C ALA A 95 0.43 -1.08 -8.08
N GLN A 96 -0.71 -1.79 -8.07
CA GLN A 96 -2.00 -1.19 -7.73
C GLN A 96 -2.08 -0.81 -6.25
N VAL A 97 -1.56 -1.65 -5.34
CA VAL A 97 -1.46 -1.31 -3.92
C VAL A 97 -0.55 -0.11 -3.70
N ALA A 98 0.61 -0.06 -4.36
CA ALA A 98 1.53 1.07 -4.27
C ALA A 98 0.87 2.38 -4.76
N ALA A 99 0.22 2.35 -5.93
CA ALA A 99 -0.50 3.50 -6.48
C ALA A 99 -1.65 3.95 -5.57
N SER A 100 -2.42 3.00 -5.01
CA SER A 100 -3.50 3.30 -4.07
C SER A 100 -2.96 3.96 -2.79
N ASN A 101 -1.87 3.44 -2.24
CA ASN A 101 -1.24 4.01 -1.04
C ASN A 101 -0.70 5.42 -1.30
N GLU A 102 -0.13 5.67 -2.49
CA GLU A 102 0.32 7.00 -2.88
C GLU A 102 -0.86 7.99 -2.94
N GLN A 103 -1.98 7.59 -3.54
CA GLN A 103 -3.18 8.43 -3.60
C GLN A 103 -3.75 8.72 -2.21
N ILE A 104 -3.86 7.70 -1.35
CA ILE A 104 -4.29 7.88 0.06
C ILE A 104 -3.35 8.84 0.78
N GLY A 105 -2.03 8.74 0.56
CA GLY A 105 -1.04 9.67 1.11
C GLY A 105 -1.27 11.12 0.66
N LYS A 106 -1.53 11.34 -0.64
CA LYS A 106 -1.85 12.66 -1.20
C LYS A 106 -3.12 13.25 -0.57
N PHE A 107 -4.19 12.45 -0.46
CA PHE A 107 -5.44 12.91 0.15
C PHE A 107 -5.28 13.25 1.63
N LYS A 108 -4.56 12.43 2.40
CA LYS A 108 -4.26 12.73 3.82
C LYS A 108 -3.52 14.04 3.96
N LYS A 109 -2.46 14.25 3.17
CA LYS A 109 -1.68 15.48 3.20
C LYS A 109 -2.53 16.71 2.85
N ALA A 110 -3.31 16.63 1.77
CA ALA A 110 -4.20 17.72 1.37
C ALA A 110 -5.27 18.02 2.43
N TYR A 111 -5.80 16.98 3.09
CA TYR A 111 -6.74 17.14 4.18
C TYR A 111 -6.10 17.83 5.40
N ASP A 112 -4.89 17.41 5.79
CA ASP A 112 -4.18 18.02 6.92
C ASP A 112 -3.83 19.49 6.64
N GLU A 113 -3.39 19.81 5.42
CA GLU A 113 -3.15 21.20 4.98
C GLU A 113 -4.44 22.04 5.03
N LEU A 114 -5.56 21.50 4.56
CA LEU A 114 -6.86 22.18 4.61
C LEU A 114 -7.34 22.37 6.06
N LEU A 115 -7.10 21.39 6.93
CA LEU A 115 -7.47 21.46 8.34
C LEU A 115 -6.68 22.55 9.07
N VAL A 116 -5.37 22.66 8.81
CA VAL A 116 -4.52 23.73 9.34
C VAL A 116 -5.01 25.10 8.84
N LEU A 117 -5.29 25.22 7.54
CA LEU A 117 -5.82 26.46 6.95
C LEU A 117 -7.16 26.87 7.60
N ALA A 118 -8.08 25.91 7.76
CA ALA A 118 -9.39 26.16 8.36
C ALA A 118 -9.26 26.63 9.81
N LYS A 119 -8.42 25.96 10.63
CA LYS A 119 -8.14 26.40 12.00
C LYS A 119 -7.50 27.78 12.04
N GLY A 120 -6.55 28.06 11.16
CA GLY A 120 -5.93 29.38 11.04
C GLY A 120 -6.96 30.47 10.74
N LYS A 121 -7.88 30.22 9.79
CA LYS A 121 -8.96 31.15 9.47
C LYS A 121 -9.94 31.37 10.63
N GLU A 122 -10.28 30.33 11.39
CA GLU A 122 -11.15 30.49 12.57
C GLU A 122 -10.49 31.32 13.67
N VAL A 123 -9.19 31.16 13.90
CA VAL A 123 -8.42 31.98 14.85
C VAL A 123 -8.40 33.44 14.41
N GLU A 124 -8.10 33.71 13.13
CA GLU A 124 -8.13 35.07 12.59
C GLU A 124 -9.53 35.69 12.65
N ARG A 125 -10.58 34.91 12.33
CA ARG A 125 -11.97 35.37 12.45
C ARG A 125 -12.30 35.73 13.89
N ALA A 126 -11.93 34.91 14.87
CA ALA A 126 -12.17 35.18 16.28
C ALA A 126 -11.42 36.44 16.75
N ARG A 127 -10.16 36.62 16.31
CA ARG A 127 -9.36 37.81 16.62
C ARG A 127 -9.99 39.07 16.03
N LEU A 128 -10.38 39.04 14.76
CA LEU A 128 -11.03 40.18 14.10
C LEU A 128 -12.37 40.50 14.74
N GLN A 129 -13.16 39.49 15.12
CA GLN A 129 -14.43 39.69 15.81
C GLN A 129 -14.23 40.35 17.18
N ALA A 130 -13.21 39.95 17.94
CA ALA A 130 -12.87 40.56 19.21
C ALA A 130 -12.44 42.02 19.03
N ALA A 131 -11.58 42.30 18.05
CA ALA A 131 -11.13 43.66 17.73
C ALA A 131 -12.31 44.56 17.29
N LEU A 132 -13.23 44.03 16.47
CA LEU A 132 -14.44 44.75 16.07
C LEU A 132 -15.31 45.09 17.28
N SER A 133 -15.58 44.10 18.15
CA SER A 133 -16.38 44.30 19.36
C SER A 133 -15.77 45.32 20.32
N GLU A 134 -14.43 45.34 20.44
CA GLU A 134 -13.73 46.34 21.22
C GLU A 134 -13.90 47.74 20.62
N ARG A 135 -13.73 47.87 19.30
CA ARG A 135 -13.90 49.15 18.60
C ARG A 135 -15.33 49.67 18.66
N ASP A 136 -16.32 48.80 18.52
CA ASP A 136 -17.73 49.17 18.69
C ASP A 136 -17.99 49.69 20.11
N THR A 137 -17.42 49.02 21.12
CA THR A 137 -17.52 49.48 22.52
C THR A 137 -16.87 50.85 22.71
N GLN A 138 -15.69 51.08 22.14
CA GLN A 138 -15.00 52.36 22.19
C GLN A 138 -15.81 53.47 21.51
N VAL A 139 -16.41 53.20 20.35
CA VAL A 139 -17.27 54.17 19.64
C VAL A 139 -18.52 54.50 20.45
N GLN A 140 -19.16 53.51 21.06
CA GLN A 140 -20.32 53.75 21.94
C GLN A 140 -19.97 54.60 23.15
N GLN A 141 -18.85 54.29 23.82
CA GLN A 141 -18.37 55.09 24.96
C GLN A 141 -18.02 56.52 24.54
N CYS A 142 -17.34 56.70 23.42
CA CYS A 142 -17.04 58.01 22.85
C CYS A 142 -18.33 58.80 22.56
N SER A 143 -19.33 58.17 21.95
CA SER A 143 -20.63 58.80 21.68
C SER A 143 -21.33 59.26 22.97
N VAL A 144 -21.38 58.42 24.01
CA VAL A 144 -21.97 58.78 25.31
C VAL A 144 -21.20 59.93 25.97
N LYS A 145 -19.87 59.87 25.96
CA LYS A 145 -19.00 60.92 26.52
C LYS A 145 -19.15 62.25 25.78
N ASN A 146 -19.26 62.23 24.46
CA ASN A 146 -19.53 63.41 23.64
C ASN A 146 -20.89 64.04 23.97
N GLN A 147 -21.93 63.22 24.15
CA GLN A 147 -23.25 63.70 24.58
C GLN A 147 -23.20 64.34 25.98
N GLN A 148 -22.48 63.72 26.92
CA GLN A 148 -22.27 64.28 28.26
C GLN A 148 -21.54 65.62 28.21
N MET A 149 -20.44 65.69 27.45
CA MET A 149 -19.66 66.92 27.27
C MET A 149 -20.52 68.04 26.68
N TYR A 150 -21.36 67.73 25.69
CA TYR A 150 -22.30 68.70 25.11
C TYR A 150 -23.32 69.21 26.14
N GLY A 151 -23.84 68.32 26.99
CA GLY A 151 -24.72 68.71 28.09
C GLY A 151 -24.04 69.66 29.10
N VAL A 152 -22.79 69.37 29.48
CA VAL A 152 -21.99 70.27 30.34
C VAL A 152 -21.77 71.63 29.66
N ALA A 153 -21.47 71.65 28.36
CA ALA A 153 -21.30 72.88 27.61
C ALA A 153 -22.60 73.72 27.56
N GLN A 154 -23.76 73.08 27.40
CA GLN A 154 -25.06 73.76 27.47
C GLN A 154 -25.35 74.33 28.86
N GLN A 155 -25.03 73.60 29.92
CA GLN A 155 -25.17 74.10 31.30
C GLN A 155 -24.25 75.29 31.57
N LEU A 156 -23.01 75.25 31.07
CA LEU A 156 -22.07 76.36 31.15
C LEU A 156 -22.60 77.60 30.42
N LEU A 157 -23.13 77.44 29.20
CA LEU A 157 -23.73 78.54 28.44
C LEU A 157 -24.95 79.13 29.17
N ALA A 158 -25.85 78.28 29.68
CA ALA A 158 -27.01 78.72 30.44
C ALA A 158 -26.64 79.40 31.77
N ALA A 159 -25.54 78.98 32.41
CA ALA A 159 -25.02 79.64 33.59
C ALA A 159 -24.47 81.03 33.24
N TYR A 160 -23.76 81.16 32.12
CA TYR A 160 -23.25 82.44 31.63
C TYR A 160 -24.39 83.43 31.28
N GLU A 161 -25.46 82.95 30.63
CA GLU A 161 -26.63 83.75 30.28
C GLU A 161 -27.39 84.30 31.50
N LYS A 162 -27.33 83.61 32.64
CA LYS A 162 -28.00 84.02 33.89
C LYS A 162 -27.21 85.03 34.70
N ILE A 163 -25.94 85.28 34.38
CA ILE A 163 -25.13 86.28 35.07
C ILE A 163 -25.66 87.68 34.71
N ASP A 164 -26.30 88.34 35.66
CA ASP A 164 -26.82 89.70 35.47
C ASP A 164 -25.75 90.77 35.76
N VAL A 165 -25.93 91.99 35.25
CA VAL A 165 -25.03 93.13 35.42
C VAL A 165 -24.82 93.47 36.91
N ALA A 166 -25.86 93.27 37.74
CA ALA A 166 -25.77 93.43 39.19
C ALA A 166 -24.79 92.41 39.83
N GLU A 167 -24.74 91.19 39.31
CA GLU A 167 -23.86 90.13 39.80
C GLU A 167 -22.40 90.40 39.40
N VAL A 168 -22.17 90.89 38.18
CA VAL A 168 -20.83 91.36 37.73
C VAL A 168 -20.32 92.53 38.58
N MET A 169 -21.20 93.47 38.94
CA MET A 169 -20.84 94.60 39.81
C MET A 169 -20.49 94.14 41.24
N SER A 170 -21.17 93.12 41.75
CA SER A 170 -20.89 92.55 43.06
C SER A 170 -19.47 91.98 43.14
N ILE A 171 -18.99 91.26 42.11
CA ILE A 171 -17.64 90.65 42.06
C ILE A 171 -16.51 91.68 42.14
N ARG A 172 -16.75 92.90 41.65
CA ARG A 172 -15.77 94.00 41.64
C ARG A 172 -15.67 94.77 42.95
N GLN A 173 -16.57 94.54 43.91
CA GLN A 173 -16.48 95.21 45.21
C GLN A 173 -15.41 94.57 46.11
N PRO A 174 -14.63 95.38 46.86
CA PRO A 174 -13.51 94.89 47.67
C PRO A 174 -13.89 93.95 48.81
N PHE A 175 -15.19 93.82 49.16
CA PHE A 175 -15.70 92.96 50.22
C PHE A 175 -16.59 91.80 49.74
N ALA A 176 -16.69 91.56 48.43
CA ALA A 176 -17.54 90.51 47.85
C ALA A 176 -16.85 89.14 47.78
N SER A 177 -16.13 88.77 48.85
CA SER A 177 -15.37 87.51 48.94
C SER A 177 -16.26 86.29 48.69
N SER A 178 -17.51 86.32 49.19
CA SER A 178 -18.47 85.24 49.00
C SER A 178 -18.96 85.09 47.56
N ALA A 179 -19.08 86.17 46.79
CA ALA A 179 -19.45 86.10 45.38
C ALA A 179 -18.30 85.48 44.56
N ARG A 180 -17.05 85.88 44.83
CA ARG A 180 -15.86 85.31 44.16
C ARG A 180 -15.71 83.81 44.38
N VAL A 181 -15.88 83.34 45.62
CA VAL A 181 -15.81 81.91 45.96
C VAL A 181 -16.88 81.11 45.19
N LYS A 182 -18.12 81.61 45.11
CA LYS A 182 -19.19 80.95 44.33
C LYS A 182 -18.85 80.81 42.85
N PHE A 183 -18.23 81.82 42.24
CA PHE A 183 -17.79 81.75 40.84
C PHE A 183 -16.65 80.75 40.64
N GLU A 184 -15.70 80.69 41.57
CA GLU A 184 -14.62 79.71 41.56
C GLU A 184 -15.15 78.27 41.72
N GLU A 185 -16.08 78.04 42.64
CA GLU A 185 -16.75 76.74 42.84
C GLU A 185 -17.50 76.29 41.58
N LEU A 186 -18.21 77.21 40.91
CA LEU A 186 -18.94 76.93 39.67
C LEU A 186 -17.98 76.61 38.51
N ALA A 187 -16.88 77.36 38.39
CA ALA A 187 -15.84 77.09 37.39
C ALA A 187 -15.14 75.74 37.64
N GLN A 188 -14.84 75.41 38.91
CA GLN A 188 -14.30 74.12 39.29
C GLN A 188 -15.28 72.97 38.99
N GLY A 189 -16.56 73.12 39.31
CA GLY A 189 -17.58 72.12 39.02
C GLY A 189 -17.68 71.80 37.52
N PHE A 190 -17.72 72.83 36.66
CA PHE A 190 -17.69 72.62 35.21
C PHE A 190 -16.38 72.02 34.71
N GLY A 191 -15.25 72.42 35.29
CA GLY A 191 -13.94 71.82 34.98
C GLY A 191 -13.90 70.33 35.30
N ASP A 192 -14.42 69.93 36.47
CA ASP A 192 -14.51 68.54 36.90
C ASP A 192 -15.44 67.73 36.00
N ASP A 193 -16.59 68.28 35.62
CA ASP A 193 -17.55 67.57 34.77
C ASP A 193 -17.06 67.42 33.33
N LEU A 194 -16.39 68.44 32.78
CA LEU A 194 -15.67 68.32 31.51
C LEU A 194 -14.58 67.25 31.60
N TYR A 195 -13.79 67.25 32.67
CA TYR A 195 -12.75 66.26 32.89
C TYR A 195 -13.30 64.83 32.96
N LYS A 196 -14.40 64.61 33.69
CA LYS A 196 -15.10 63.31 33.75
C LYS A 196 -15.68 62.89 32.41
N SER A 197 -16.10 63.83 31.57
CA SER A 197 -16.69 63.56 30.25
C SER A 197 -15.65 63.30 29.16
N ARG A 198 -14.36 63.47 29.44
CA ARG A 198 -13.30 63.17 28.48
C ARG A 198 -13.24 61.66 28.22
N PHE A 199 -13.26 61.29 26.94
CA PHE A 199 -12.94 59.93 26.53
C PHE A 199 -11.42 59.81 26.32
N ASP A 200 -10.80 58.86 27.01
CA ASP A 200 -9.40 58.48 26.77
C ASP A 200 -9.43 57.10 26.12
N ALA A 201 -9.19 57.04 24.81
CA ALA A 201 -9.12 55.77 24.12
C ALA A 201 -7.84 55.07 24.62
N PRO A 202 -7.92 53.83 25.14
CA PRO A 202 -6.70 53.06 25.37
C PRO A 202 -5.95 53.01 24.04
N GLN A 203 -4.70 53.49 24.05
CA GLN A 203 -3.79 53.42 22.90
C GLN A 203 -3.45 51.96 22.64
N ALA A 204 -4.40 51.23 22.05
CA ALA A 204 -4.21 49.87 21.59
C ALA A 204 -3.34 49.97 20.32
N ALA A 205 -2.02 50.00 20.56
CA ALA A 205 -0.94 49.67 19.64
C ALA A 205 -1.16 50.14 18.20
N ALA A 206 -0.78 51.38 17.93
CA ALA A 206 -0.33 51.80 16.59
C ALA A 206 1.05 51.19 16.26
N ASN A 207 1.25 49.91 16.57
CA ASN A 207 2.40 49.12 16.15
C ASN A 207 1.86 48.07 15.18
N HIS A 208 1.63 48.51 13.94
CA HIS A 208 1.66 47.65 12.77
C HIS A 208 3.06 47.71 12.17
#